data_AF-O67421-F1
#
_entry.id   AF-O67421-F1
#
_cell.length_a   1.000
_cell.length_b   1.000
_cell.length_c   1.000
_cell.angle_alpha   90.00
_cell.angle_beta   90.00
_cell.angle_gamma   90.00
#
_symmetry.space_group_name_H-M   'P 1'
#
loop_
_entity.id
_entity.type
_entity.pdbx_description
1 polymer ?
#
loop_
_entity_poly.entity_id
_entity_poly.type
_entity_poly.pdbx_seq_one_letter_code
_entity_poly.pdbx_strand_id
1 'polypeptide(L)'
;MLRFEDWELAVVIILTRFMEAIAIIISIYLAFNGYKLRYVLATAGVFLLSVLINLTGLIFRPYFIYFSLASIFLSALILTALILYVKKNPEKTKSFSLPENARCPVCNVLILKEDELCTAKIGNYTYYFDTCHHLVQLLKEPDYFVERGNIFKGELKEVFVKTKDTKKWKKFSEVKLVGEDGRLVAYENPPKGAKVINPEEILRESPLS
;
A
#
# COMPACT_ATOMS: atom_id res chain seq x y z
N MET A 1 46.03 -15.39 -19.11
CA MET A 1 45.12 -14.22 -19.17
C MET A 1 43.73 -14.52 -18.60
N LEU A 2 43.50 -15.66 -17.93
CA LEU A 2 42.18 -16.07 -17.42
C LEU A 2 41.80 -15.45 -16.07
N ARG A 3 42.73 -14.83 -15.33
CA ARG A 3 42.47 -14.46 -13.93
C ARG A 3 41.63 -13.19 -13.74
N PHE A 4 41.59 -12.30 -14.74
CA PHE A 4 40.88 -11.03 -14.62
C PHE A 4 39.41 -11.15 -15.08
N GLU A 5 39.16 -11.86 -16.17
CA GLU A 5 37.80 -12.08 -16.69
C GLU A 5 36.91 -12.85 -15.70
N ASP A 6 37.49 -13.78 -14.94
CA ASP A 6 36.75 -14.58 -13.94
C ASP A 6 36.20 -13.71 -12.79
N TRP A 7 36.93 -12.68 -12.35
CA TRP A 7 36.46 -11.84 -11.24
C TRP A 7 35.34 -10.90 -11.69
N GLU A 8 35.46 -10.30 -12.87
CA GLU A 8 34.44 -9.40 -13.43
C GLU A 8 33.12 -10.15 -13.62
N LEU A 9 33.21 -11.35 -14.20
CA LEU A 9 32.06 -12.23 -14.40
C LEU A 9 31.45 -12.65 -13.06
N ALA A 10 32.27 -13.01 -12.07
CA ALA A 10 31.78 -13.36 -10.73
C ALA A 10 31.04 -12.19 -10.07
N VAL A 11 31.56 -10.97 -10.16
CA VAL A 11 30.92 -9.77 -9.61
C VAL A 11 29.58 -9.49 -10.30
N VAL A 12 29.51 -9.57 -11.63
CA VAL A 12 28.27 -9.36 -12.37
C VAL A 12 27.21 -10.41 -12.01
N ILE A 13 27.60 -11.68 -11.84
CA ILE A 13 26.70 -12.75 -11.38
C ILE A 13 26.19 -12.42 -9.98
N ILE A 14 27.06 -12.05 -9.04
CA ILE A 14 26.65 -11.71 -7.67
C ILE A 14 25.67 -10.53 -7.67
N LEU A 15 25.97 -9.46 -8.41
CA LEU A 15 25.09 -8.28 -8.53
C LEU A 15 23.74 -8.63 -9.14
N THR A 16 23.72 -9.51 -10.14
CA THR A 16 22.49 -10.00 -10.76
C THR A 16 21.63 -10.73 -9.74
N ARG A 17 22.22 -11.65 -8.94
CA ARG A 17 21.49 -12.38 -7.89
C ARG A 17 21.01 -11.48 -6.77
N PHE A 18 21.79 -10.45 -6.44
CA PHE A 18 21.38 -9.44 -5.47
C PHE A 18 20.16 -8.64 -5.95
N MET A 19 20.13 -8.24 -7.23
CA MET A 19 18.97 -7.56 -7.83
C MET A 19 17.73 -8.45 -7.86
N GLU A 20 17.90 -9.73 -8.17
CA GLU A 20 16.81 -10.71 -8.10
C GLU A 20 16.25 -10.87 -6.68
N ALA A 21 17.13 -10.94 -5.67
CA ALA A 21 16.72 -10.97 -4.26
C ALA A 21 15.96 -9.70 -3.85
N ILE A 22 16.41 -8.52 -4.31
CA ILE A 22 15.69 -7.26 -4.09
C ILE A 22 14.28 -7.34 -4.69
N ALA A 23 14.11 -7.84 -5.92
CA ALA A 23 12.79 -7.98 -6.54
C ALA A 23 11.85 -8.87 -5.71
N ILE A 24 12.35 -9.97 -5.15
CA ILE A 24 11.60 -10.85 -4.26
C ILE A 24 11.20 -10.12 -2.97
N ILE A 25 12.15 -9.44 -2.32
CA ILE A 25 11.90 -8.66 -1.09
C ILE A 25 10.82 -7.60 -1.32
N ILE A 26 10.89 -6.88 -2.45
CA ILE A 26 9.87 -5.88 -2.81
C ILE A 26 8.53 -6.56 -3.04
N SER A 27 8.49 -7.70 -3.73
CA SER A 27 7.24 -8.45 -3.97
C SER A 27 6.57 -8.84 -2.65
N ILE A 28 7.35 -9.37 -1.70
CA ILE A 28 6.90 -9.72 -0.35
C ILE A 28 6.39 -8.48 0.38
N TYR A 29 7.17 -7.39 0.37
CA TYR A 29 6.78 -6.12 0.98
C TYR A 29 5.45 -5.58 0.41
N LEU A 30 5.26 -5.66 -0.91
CA LEU A 30 4.04 -5.18 -1.57
C LEU A 30 2.83 -6.05 -1.19
N ALA A 31 3.01 -7.37 -1.14
CA ALA A 31 1.96 -8.30 -0.73
C ALA A 31 1.49 -8.04 0.71
N PHE A 32 2.41 -7.94 1.66
CA PHE A 32 2.08 -7.71 3.08
C PHE A 32 1.53 -6.31 3.36
N ASN A 33 1.80 -5.32 2.52
CA ASN A 33 1.27 -3.98 2.69
C ASN A 33 -0.07 -3.74 1.96
N GLY A 34 -0.70 -4.78 1.43
CA GLY A 34 -2.02 -4.70 0.83
C GLY A 34 -2.04 -3.96 -0.51
N TYR A 35 -0.91 -3.96 -1.25
CA TYR A 35 -0.90 -3.42 -2.60
C TYR A 35 -1.64 -4.35 -3.56
N LYS A 36 -2.25 -3.78 -4.61
CA LYS A 36 -2.99 -4.56 -5.62
C LYS A 36 -2.09 -5.64 -6.22
N LEU A 37 -2.65 -6.83 -6.42
CA LEU A 37 -1.94 -8.01 -6.93
C LEU A 37 -1.14 -7.72 -8.21
N ARG A 38 -1.65 -6.86 -9.10
CA ARG A 38 -0.94 -6.46 -10.32
C ARG A 38 0.47 -5.88 -10.07
N TYR A 39 0.71 -5.18 -8.96
CA TYR A 39 2.02 -4.62 -8.65
C TYR A 39 2.96 -5.67 -8.07
N VAL A 40 2.43 -6.63 -7.32
CA VAL A 40 3.17 -7.82 -6.85
C VAL A 40 3.56 -8.70 -8.04
N LEU A 41 2.64 -8.91 -8.99
CA LEU A 41 2.92 -9.62 -10.22
C LEU A 41 3.91 -8.87 -11.12
N ALA A 42 3.87 -7.54 -11.14
CA ALA A 42 4.85 -6.75 -11.88
C ALA A 42 6.28 -6.95 -11.34
N THR A 43 6.47 -6.92 -10.02
CA THR A 43 7.80 -7.19 -9.42
C THR A 43 8.26 -8.62 -9.62
N ALA A 44 7.36 -9.60 -9.49
CA ALA A 44 7.67 -10.99 -9.81
C ALA A 44 7.99 -11.17 -11.30
N GLY A 45 7.32 -10.43 -12.19
CA GLY A 45 7.59 -10.40 -13.62
C GLY A 45 8.98 -9.85 -13.95
N VAL A 46 9.43 -8.80 -13.25
CA VAL A 46 10.82 -8.29 -13.39
C VAL A 46 11.83 -9.36 -13.01
N PHE A 47 11.61 -10.08 -11.91
CA PHE A 47 12.47 -11.20 -11.51
C PHE A 47 12.53 -12.28 -12.60
N LEU A 48 11.38 -12.76 -13.07
CA LEU A 48 11.32 -13.79 -14.11
C LEU A 48 12.00 -13.34 -15.41
N LEU A 49 11.77 -12.09 -15.82
CA LEU A 49 12.41 -11.52 -17.00
C LEU A 49 13.93 -11.44 -16.83
N SER A 50 14.43 -11.02 -15.66
CA SER A 50 15.86 -11.02 -15.36
C SER A 50 16.47 -12.41 -15.49
N VAL A 51 15.80 -13.44 -14.94
CA VAL A 51 16.26 -14.83 -15.05
C VAL A 51 16.34 -15.27 -16.51
N LEU A 52 15.32 -14.96 -17.31
CA LEU A 52 15.30 -15.29 -18.74
C LEU A 52 16.42 -14.58 -19.51
N ILE A 53 16.63 -13.28 -19.30
CA ILE A 53 17.71 -12.52 -19.95
C ILE A 53 19.08 -13.14 -19.63
N ASN A 54 19.31 -13.51 -18.37
CA ASN A 54 20.58 -14.11 -17.94
C ASN A 54 20.77 -15.53 -18.50
N LEU A 55 19.70 -16.33 -18.59
CA LEU A 55 19.75 -17.64 -19.25
C LEU A 55 20.06 -17.50 -20.74
N THR A 56 19.46 -16.54 -21.43
CA THR A 56 19.79 -16.22 -22.82
C THR A 56 21.26 -15.80 -22.94
N GLY A 57 21.75 -14.93 -22.06
CA GLY A 57 23.16 -14.55 -22.02
C GLY A 57 24.09 -15.76 -21.84
N LEU A 58 23.69 -16.76 -21.05
CA LEU A 58 24.50 -17.97 -20.80
C LEU A 58 24.59 -18.84 -22.07
N ILE A 59 23.51 -18.91 -22.84
CA ILE A 59 23.49 -19.58 -24.16
C ILE A 59 24.43 -18.84 -25.13
N PHE A 60 24.40 -17.50 -25.12
CA PHE A 60 25.26 -16.64 -25.92
C PHE A 60 26.50 -16.15 -25.15
N ARG A 61 27.33 -17.08 -24.67
CA ARG A 61 28.47 -16.83 -23.75
C ARG A 61 29.29 -15.55 -23.99
N PRO A 62 29.71 -15.20 -25.22
CA PRO A 62 30.50 -13.97 -25.46
C PRO A 62 29.77 -12.68 -25.07
N TYR A 63 28.44 -12.73 -25.01
CA TYR A 63 27.58 -11.59 -24.72
C TYR A 63 27.00 -11.62 -23.30
N PHE A 64 27.32 -12.64 -22.49
CA PHE A 64 26.73 -12.82 -21.16
C PHE A 64 26.83 -11.57 -20.30
N ILE A 65 28.02 -10.97 -20.20
CA ILE A 65 28.26 -9.76 -19.39
C ILE A 65 27.35 -8.61 -19.83
N TYR A 66 27.20 -8.39 -21.15
CA TYR A 66 26.32 -7.34 -21.66
C TYR A 66 24.85 -7.60 -21.34
N PHE A 67 24.39 -8.85 -21.49
CA PHE A 67 23.02 -9.23 -21.12
C PHE A 67 22.77 -9.08 -19.63
N SER A 68 23.70 -9.49 -18.77
CA SER A 68 23.58 -9.36 -17.32
C SER A 68 23.59 -7.91 -16.87
N LEU A 69 24.48 -7.07 -17.39
CA LEU A 69 24.49 -5.63 -17.10
C LEU A 69 23.19 -4.97 -17.56
N ALA A 70 22.73 -5.25 -18.77
CA ALA A 70 21.46 -4.74 -19.27
C ALA A 70 20.29 -5.18 -18.38
N SER A 71 20.28 -6.44 -17.93
CA SER A 71 19.28 -6.97 -16.99
C SER A 71 19.30 -6.23 -15.65
N ILE A 72 20.47 -6.00 -15.07
CA ILE A 72 20.63 -5.26 -13.81
C ILE A 72 20.07 -3.84 -13.95
N PHE A 73 20.48 -3.10 -14.98
CA PHE A 73 20.03 -1.72 -15.19
C PHE A 73 18.52 -1.65 -15.44
N LEU A 74 18.00 -2.51 -16.31
CA LEU A 74 16.58 -2.55 -16.62
C LEU A 74 15.74 -2.91 -15.39
N SER A 75 16.16 -3.93 -14.64
CA SER A 75 15.48 -4.36 -13.41
C SER A 75 15.50 -3.26 -12.36
N ALA A 76 16.66 -2.63 -12.13
CA ALA A 76 16.80 -1.52 -11.19
C ALA A 76 15.90 -0.33 -11.56
N LEU A 77 15.87 0.03 -12.85
CA LEU A 77 15.04 1.12 -13.36
C LEU A 77 13.54 0.82 -13.14
N ILE A 78 13.07 -0.35 -13.56
CA ILE A 78 11.67 -0.73 -13.44
C ILE A 78 11.25 -0.83 -11.97
N LEU A 79 12.04 -1.49 -11.13
CA LEU A 79 11.74 -1.63 -9.69
C LEU A 79 11.72 -0.27 -8.99
N THR A 80 12.67 0.60 -9.29
CA THR A 80 12.72 1.96 -8.72
C THR A 80 11.50 2.77 -9.16
N ALA A 81 11.17 2.78 -10.46
CA ALA A 81 10.01 3.47 -10.98
C ALA A 81 8.71 2.96 -10.35
N LEU A 82 8.58 1.64 -10.19
CA LEU A 82 7.41 1.01 -9.57
C LEU A 82 7.28 1.39 -8.10
N ILE A 83 8.37 1.31 -7.32
CA ILE A 83 8.37 1.69 -5.90
C ILE A 83 7.99 3.16 -5.74
N LEU A 84 8.59 4.05 -6.52
CA LEU A 84 8.31 5.48 -6.47
C LEU A 84 6.84 5.76 -6.81
N TYR A 85 6.31 5.10 -7.84
CA TYR A 85 4.92 5.23 -8.24
C TYR A 85 3.96 4.78 -7.13
N VAL A 86 4.23 3.60 -6.55
CA VAL A 86 3.41 3.00 -5.50
C VAL A 86 3.44 3.84 -4.22
N LYS A 87 4.62 4.30 -3.81
CA LYS A 87 4.78 5.19 -2.64
C LYS A 87 4.10 6.55 -2.83
N LYS A 88 4.12 7.10 -4.05
CA LYS A 88 3.53 8.41 -4.35
C LYS A 88 2.02 8.36 -4.54
N ASN A 89 1.44 7.21 -4.91
CA ASN A 89 0.02 7.06 -5.19
C ASN A 89 -0.60 5.88 -4.39
N PRO A 90 -0.47 5.82 -3.05
CA PRO A 90 -0.98 4.71 -2.25
C PRO A 90 -2.49 4.51 -2.45
N GLU A 91 -3.25 5.59 -2.61
CA GLU A 91 -4.70 5.59 -2.80
C GLU A 91 -5.15 4.91 -4.11
N LYS A 92 -4.29 4.86 -5.13
CA LYS A 92 -4.55 4.15 -6.39
C LYS A 92 -3.96 2.74 -6.40
N THR A 93 -2.91 2.52 -5.63
CA THR A 93 -2.09 1.31 -5.71
C THR A 93 -2.45 0.26 -4.66
N LYS A 94 -3.00 0.66 -3.52
CA LYS A 94 -3.50 -0.26 -2.49
C LYS A 94 -4.85 -0.85 -2.88
N SER A 95 -5.09 -2.07 -2.39
CA SER A 95 -6.39 -2.72 -2.46
C SER A 95 -7.18 -2.34 -1.22
N PHE A 96 -8.36 -1.75 -1.44
CA PHE A 96 -9.34 -1.46 -0.39
C PHE A 96 -10.56 -2.38 -0.50
N SER A 97 -10.35 -3.57 -1.07
CA SER A 97 -11.37 -4.60 -1.22
C SER A 97 -11.87 -5.05 0.15
N LEU A 98 -13.15 -4.83 0.41
CA LEU A 98 -13.80 -5.24 1.64
C LEU A 98 -13.82 -6.78 1.74
N PRO A 99 -13.32 -7.37 2.84
CA PRO A 99 -13.48 -8.81 3.08
C PRO A 99 -14.96 -9.21 3.16
N GLU A 100 -15.32 -10.41 2.68
CA GLU A 100 -16.73 -10.87 2.58
C GLU A 100 -17.53 -10.83 3.89
N ASN A 101 -16.84 -10.92 5.03
CA ASN A 101 -17.45 -10.90 6.37
C ASN A 101 -16.95 -9.74 7.25
N ALA A 102 -16.54 -8.63 6.62
CA ALA A 102 -16.03 -7.47 7.35
C ALA A 102 -17.13 -6.83 8.20
N ARG A 103 -16.85 -6.68 9.50
CA ARG A 103 -17.72 -6.00 10.46
C ARG A 103 -17.07 -4.71 10.92
N CYS A 104 -17.89 -3.70 11.16
CA CYS A 104 -17.42 -2.45 11.73
C CYS A 104 -17.03 -2.67 13.20
N PRO A 105 -15.81 -2.31 13.65
CA PRO A 105 -15.38 -2.49 15.04
C PRO A 105 -16.20 -1.72 16.07
N VAL A 106 -16.94 -0.69 15.65
CA VAL A 106 -17.73 0.15 16.55
C VAL A 106 -19.11 -0.45 16.78
N CYS A 107 -19.85 -0.75 15.72
CA CYS A 107 -21.23 -1.24 15.82
C CYS A 107 -21.37 -2.77 15.70
N ASN A 108 -20.30 -3.49 15.34
CA ASN A 108 -20.27 -4.94 15.09
C ASN A 108 -21.25 -5.43 14.01
N VAL A 109 -21.81 -4.53 13.20
CA VAL A 109 -22.68 -4.85 12.07
C VAL A 109 -21.85 -5.19 10.83
N LEU A 110 -22.35 -6.11 10.01
CA LEU A 110 -21.77 -6.45 8.71
C LEU A 110 -21.80 -5.25 7.76
N ILE A 111 -20.66 -4.94 7.16
CA ILE A 111 -20.54 -3.82 6.22
C ILE A 111 -21.09 -4.27 4.86
N LEU A 112 -22.27 -3.78 4.50
CA LEU A 112 -22.91 -4.07 3.21
C LEU A 112 -22.75 -2.93 2.19
N LYS A 113 -22.52 -1.70 2.67
CA LYS A 113 -22.49 -0.50 1.82
C LYS A 113 -21.07 -0.16 1.40
N GLU A 114 -20.87 0.03 0.11
CA GLU A 114 -19.57 0.42 -0.45
C GLU A 114 -19.41 1.93 -0.67
N ASP A 115 -20.46 2.74 -0.53
CA ASP A 115 -20.39 4.16 -0.92
C ASP A 115 -19.56 5.01 0.05
N GLU A 116 -19.69 4.80 1.37
CA GLU A 116 -19.05 5.61 2.43
C GLU A 116 -18.08 4.78 3.29
N LEU A 117 -17.23 3.99 2.64
CA LEU A 117 -16.31 3.09 3.32
C LEU A 117 -15.08 3.86 3.84
N CYS A 118 -14.74 3.64 5.11
CA CYS A 118 -13.56 4.23 5.75
C CYS A 118 -12.67 3.07 6.27
N THR A 119 -11.35 3.22 6.24
CA THR A 119 -10.39 2.18 6.64
C THR A 119 -9.29 2.77 7.51
N ALA A 120 -8.87 2.03 8.54
CA ALA A 120 -7.75 2.39 9.39
C ALA A 120 -6.83 1.19 9.60
N LYS A 121 -5.53 1.37 9.35
CA LYS A 121 -4.50 0.38 9.66
C LYS A 121 -3.93 0.67 11.03
N ILE A 122 -4.22 -0.20 12.00
CA ILE A 122 -3.75 -0.11 13.38
C ILE A 122 -2.84 -1.31 13.63
N GLY A 123 -1.56 -1.04 13.91
CA GLY A 123 -0.53 -2.07 14.00
C GLY A 123 -0.37 -2.86 12.70
N ASN A 124 -0.76 -4.14 12.72
CA ASN A 124 -0.72 -5.04 11.56
C ASN A 124 -2.10 -5.33 10.95
N TYR A 125 -3.16 -4.77 11.52
CA TYR A 125 -4.54 -5.05 11.13
C TYR A 125 -5.15 -3.86 10.40
N THR A 126 -5.90 -4.14 9.33
CA THR A 126 -6.70 -3.14 8.63
C THR A 126 -8.15 -3.31 9.04
N TYR A 127 -8.70 -2.29 9.69
CA TYR A 127 -10.08 -2.22 10.10
C TYR A 127 -10.90 -1.44 9.07
N TYR A 128 -12.13 -1.89 8.84
CA TYR A 128 -13.08 -1.27 7.92
C TYR A 128 -14.26 -0.70 8.71
N PHE A 129 -14.76 0.44 8.27
CA PHE A 129 -15.87 1.16 8.88
C PHE A 129 -16.90 1.47 7.80
N ASP A 130 -18.16 1.25 8.13
CA ASP A 130 -19.33 1.56 7.31
C ASP A 130 -19.59 3.06 7.17
N THR A 131 -19.10 3.88 8.11
CA THR A 131 -19.18 5.33 8.08
C THR A 131 -17.92 5.98 8.66
N CYS A 132 -17.64 7.21 8.22
CA CYS A 132 -16.54 7.98 8.79
C CYS A 132 -16.87 8.49 10.21
N HIS A 133 -18.13 8.53 10.61
CA HIS A 133 -18.50 8.80 12.00
C HIS A 133 -17.97 7.72 12.96
N HIS A 134 -18.16 6.44 12.64
CA HIS A 134 -17.63 5.33 13.45
C HIS A 134 -16.10 5.32 13.48
N LEU A 135 -15.45 5.63 12.35
CA LEU A 135 -14.00 5.81 12.33
C LEU A 135 -13.56 6.90 13.32
N VAL A 136 -14.16 8.08 13.25
CA VAL A 136 -13.81 9.20 14.15
C VAL A 136 -14.06 8.86 15.62
N GLN A 137 -15.17 8.17 15.91
CA GLN A 137 -15.47 7.70 17.27
C GLN A 137 -14.36 6.77 17.79
N LEU A 138 -13.89 5.83 16.97
CA LEU A 138 -12.79 4.95 17.33
C LEU A 138 -11.47 5.70 17.52
N LEU A 139 -11.18 6.67 16.65
CA LEU A 139 -9.94 7.46 16.75
C LEU A 139 -9.89 8.32 18.03
N LYS A 140 -11.04 8.76 18.54
CA LYS A 140 -11.14 9.56 19.77
C LYS A 140 -10.99 8.72 21.03
N GLU A 141 -11.58 7.51 21.05
CA GLU A 141 -11.62 6.64 22.23
C GLU A 141 -11.14 5.23 21.90
N PRO A 142 -9.89 5.05 21.43
CA PRO A 142 -9.40 3.76 20.98
C PRO A 142 -9.36 2.71 22.10
N ASP A 143 -8.99 3.12 23.32
CA ASP A 143 -8.83 2.22 24.47
C ASP A 143 -10.13 1.49 24.81
N TYR A 144 -11.27 2.17 24.69
CA TYR A 144 -12.60 1.58 24.88
C TYR A 144 -12.87 0.39 23.93
N PHE A 145 -12.40 0.48 22.68
CA PHE A 145 -12.56 -0.59 21.70
C PHE A 145 -11.49 -1.68 21.84
N VAL A 146 -10.31 -1.35 22.38
CA VAL A 146 -9.27 -2.34 22.73
C VAL A 146 -9.72 -3.20 23.90
N GLU A 147 -10.25 -2.61 24.97
CA GLU A 147 -10.70 -3.33 26.18
C GLU A 147 -11.82 -4.34 25.89
N ARG A 148 -12.62 -4.08 24.85
CA ARG A 148 -13.67 -4.99 24.39
C ARG A 148 -13.21 -6.03 23.38
N GLY A 149 -11.95 -5.98 22.97
CA GLY A 149 -11.39 -6.87 21.96
C GLY A 149 -11.93 -6.60 20.55
N ASN A 150 -12.54 -5.44 20.29
CA ASN A 150 -13.01 -5.08 18.95
C ASN A 150 -11.83 -4.71 18.03
N ILE A 151 -10.78 -4.12 18.61
CA ILE A 151 -9.51 -3.85 17.95
C ILE A 151 -8.33 -4.34 18.79
N PHE A 152 -7.20 -4.62 18.14
CA PHE A 152 -5.94 -4.90 18.82
C PHE A 152 -5.19 -3.60 19.10
N LYS A 153 -4.47 -3.55 20.22
CA LYS A 153 -3.60 -2.43 20.56
C LYS A 153 -2.47 -2.31 19.53
N GLY A 154 -2.25 -1.10 19.03
CA GLY A 154 -1.17 -0.79 18.09
C GLY A 154 -1.22 0.66 17.62
N GLU A 155 -0.18 1.10 16.94
CA GLU A 155 -0.08 2.47 16.39
C GLU A 155 -0.94 2.63 15.14
N LEU A 156 -1.56 3.80 14.99
CA LEU A 156 -2.28 4.18 13.78
C LEU A 156 -1.28 4.49 12.66
N LYS A 157 -1.17 3.59 11.69
CA LYS A 157 -0.22 3.77 10.58
C LYS A 157 -0.80 4.61 9.46
N GLU A 158 -2.04 4.31 9.06
CA GLU A 158 -2.65 4.91 7.89
C GLU A 158 -4.18 4.89 8.00
N VAL A 159 -4.82 5.94 7.46
CA VAL A 159 -6.27 6.03 7.36
C VAL A 159 -6.65 6.47 5.95
N PHE A 160 -7.51 5.68 5.30
CA PHE A 160 -8.05 6.01 3.98
C PHE A 160 -9.56 5.99 4.03
N VAL A 161 -10.17 6.90 3.29
CA VAL A 161 -11.63 7.04 3.20
C VAL A 161 -12.05 7.16 1.75
N LYS A 162 -13.22 6.60 1.45
CA LYS A 162 -13.84 6.76 0.15
C LYS A 162 -14.66 8.04 0.17
N THR A 163 -14.36 8.94 -0.75
CA THR A 163 -15.05 10.23 -0.84
C THR A 163 -16.43 10.06 -1.49
N LYS A 164 -17.44 10.77 -0.99
CA LYS A 164 -18.81 10.68 -1.51
C LYS A 164 -18.95 11.32 -2.89
N ASP A 165 -18.24 12.42 -3.14
CA ASP A 165 -18.28 13.17 -4.39
C ASP A 165 -17.56 12.46 -5.54
N THR A 166 -16.32 12.00 -5.32
CA THR A 166 -15.52 11.40 -6.39
C THR A 166 -15.56 9.87 -6.38
N LYS A 167 -16.12 9.24 -5.34
CA LYS A 167 -16.12 7.78 -5.10
C LYS A 167 -14.70 7.17 -5.09
N LYS A 168 -13.68 7.99 -4.83
CA LYS A 168 -12.27 7.58 -4.84
C LYS A 168 -11.76 7.45 -3.42
N TRP A 169 -10.83 6.52 -3.25
CA TRP A 169 -10.06 6.43 -2.02
C TRP A 169 -9.09 7.59 -1.94
N LYS A 170 -8.98 8.19 -0.75
CA LYS A 170 -8.05 9.25 -0.40
C LYS A 170 -7.54 9.04 1.01
N LYS A 171 -6.36 9.59 1.32
CA LYS A 171 -5.90 9.65 2.71
C LYS A 171 -6.87 10.51 3.51
N PHE A 172 -7.13 10.11 4.74
CA PHE A 172 -8.04 10.83 5.62
C PHE A 172 -7.61 12.29 5.83
N SER A 173 -6.30 12.56 5.96
CA SER A 173 -5.75 13.91 6.06
C SER A 173 -5.95 14.78 4.80
N GLU A 174 -6.24 14.19 3.65
CA GLU A 174 -6.39 14.89 2.37
C GLU A 174 -7.85 15.16 2.00
N VAL A 175 -8.81 14.78 2.85
CA VAL A 175 -10.24 15.02 2.63
C VAL A 175 -10.79 16.07 3.59
N LYS A 176 -12.05 16.42 3.39
CA LYS A 176 -12.81 17.32 4.24
C LYS A 176 -14.03 16.56 4.77
N LEU A 177 -14.25 16.60 6.08
CA LEU A 177 -15.43 15.98 6.69
C LEU A 177 -16.56 16.99 6.76
N VAL A 178 -17.76 16.57 6.35
CA VAL A 178 -18.98 17.37 6.41
C VAL A 178 -20.02 16.61 7.20
N GLY A 179 -20.72 17.32 8.08
CA GLY A 179 -21.89 16.79 8.79
C GLY A 179 -23.14 16.81 7.91
N GLU A 180 -23.66 15.64 7.55
CA GLU A 180 -24.91 15.47 6.79
C GLU A 180 -25.80 14.45 7.51
N ASP A 181 -27.07 14.79 7.77
CA ASP A 181 -28.06 13.90 8.40
C ASP A 181 -27.58 13.23 9.71
N GLY A 182 -26.82 13.97 10.52
CA GLY A 182 -26.25 13.48 11.78
C GLY A 182 -25.03 12.56 11.62
N ARG A 183 -24.47 12.44 10.42
CA ARG A 183 -23.29 11.61 10.11
C ARG A 183 -22.15 12.46 9.56
N LEU A 184 -20.93 11.96 9.73
CA LEU A 184 -19.74 12.56 9.11
C LEU A 184 -19.44 11.86 7.79
N VAL A 185 -19.35 12.65 6.73
CA VAL A 185 -19.14 12.21 5.36
C VAL A 185 -17.87 12.85 4.80
N ALA A 186 -17.05 12.06 4.11
CA ALA A 186 -15.82 12.52 3.51
C ALA A 186 -16.05 13.07 2.09
N TYR A 187 -15.52 14.26 1.82
CA TYR A 187 -15.53 14.91 0.52
C TYR A 187 -14.12 15.31 0.10
N GLU A 188 -13.81 15.16 -1.19
CA GLU A 188 -12.62 15.81 -1.77
C GLU A 188 -12.91 17.31 -1.98
N ASN A 189 -14.08 17.62 -2.55
CA ASN A 189 -14.57 18.97 -2.78
C ASN A 189 -15.93 19.15 -2.09
N PRO A 190 -15.97 19.67 -0.84
CA PRO A 190 -17.20 19.76 -0.08
C PRO A 190 -18.19 20.75 -0.71
N PRO A 191 -19.50 20.58 -0.48
CA PRO A 191 -20.52 21.51 -0.94
C PRO A 191 -20.25 22.94 -0.43
N LYS A 192 -20.54 23.95 -1.26
CA LYS A 192 -20.36 25.36 -0.88
C LYS A 192 -21.25 25.70 0.31
N GLY A 193 -20.67 26.33 1.34
CA GLY A 193 -21.37 26.73 2.56
C GLY A 193 -21.51 25.63 3.63
N ALA A 194 -21.07 24.40 3.34
CA ALA A 194 -21.06 23.34 4.34
C ALA A 194 -20.02 23.61 5.44
N LYS A 195 -20.35 23.25 6.69
CA LYS A 195 -19.38 23.27 7.80
C LYS A 195 -18.41 22.10 7.61
N VAL A 196 -17.14 22.45 7.41
CA VAL A 196 -16.05 21.49 7.20
C VAL A 196 -15.30 21.27 8.51
N ILE A 197 -15.06 20.00 8.83
CA ILE A 197 -14.18 19.57 9.92
C ILE A 197 -12.88 19.08 9.31
N ASN A 198 -11.76 19.52 9.88
CA ASN A 198 -10.42 19.14 9.43
C ASN A 198 -10.02 17.76 9.99
N PRO A 199 -9.79 16.74 9.15
CA PRO A 199 -9.38 15.41 9.62
C PRO A 199 -8.03 15.40 10.33
N GLU A 200 -7.12 16.33 10.01
CA GLU A 200 -5.81 16.38 10.67
C GLU A 200 -5.91 16.66 12.17
N GLU A 201 -6.87 17.47 12.60
CA GLU A 201 -7.10 17.77 14.02
C GLU A 201 -7.50 16.49 14.76
N ILE A 202 -8.41 15.71 14.18
CA ILE A 202 -8.85 14.42 14.72
C ILE A 202 -7.68 13.43 14.80
N LEU A 203 -6.80 13.41 13.80
CA LEU A 203 -5.62 12.54 13.81
C LEU A 203 -4.61 12.95 14.89
N ARG A 204 -4.38 14.25 15.11
CA ARG A 204 -3.45 14.76 16.13
C ARG A 204 -3.97 14.54 17.56
N GLU A 205 -5.27 14.57 17.74
CA GLU A 205 -5.92 14.31 19.04
C GLU A 205 -6.06 12.80 19.33
N SER A 206 -5.83 11.93 18.34
CA SER A 206 -5.99 10.49 18.51
C SER A 206 -4.91 9.90 19.42
N PRO A 207 -5.28 9.15 20.47
CA PRO A 207 -4.30 8.44 21.32
C PRO A 207 -3.52 7.33 20.60
N LEU A 208 -3.90 7.00 19.35
CA LEU A 208 -3.20 6.01 18.53
C LEU A 208 -2.06 6.61 17.69
N SER A 209 -1.94 7.94 17.65
CA SER A 209 -0.95 8.66 16.83
C SER A 209 0.48 8.53 17.34
#